data_AF-A0A351MB02-F1
#
_entry.id   AF-A0A351MB02-F1
#
_cell.length_a   1.000
_cell.length_b   1.000
_cell.length_c   1.000
_cell.angle_alpha   90.00
_cell.angle_beta   90.00
_cell.angle_gamma   90.00
#
_symmetry.space_group_name_H-M   'P 1'
#
loop_
_entity.id
_entity.type
_entity.pdbx_description
1 polymer ?
#
loop_
_entity_poly.entity_id
_entity_poly.type
_entity_poly.pdbx_seq_one_letter_code
_entity_poly.pdbx_strand_id
1 'polypeptide(L)'
;ANLTLIPADDGPVTAFDTGPACTLLDRWIDLIHGLPLDEDGAWAARGRVHQPLLSKLLEEPWLHSPPPRSTGRELFNLTWLRQNAGSHLHDLPPEDVQRTLLSFTVETVAREVEGRLPPAAPLYLCGGGSRNAYLVQALRKRLPHWPVSPSDAAGVPAAWMECMAFAWLARERVAGRPGNLTSVTGARAPCLLGTRIDPLSD
;
A
#
# COMPACT_ATOMS: atom_id res chain seq x y z
N ALA A 1 1.81 0.59 1.13
CA ALA A 1 0.44 0.77 0.61
C ALA A 1 0.09 2.22 0.85
N ASN A 2 -0.42 2.88 -0.16
CA ASN A 2 -0.90 4.24 -0.10
C ASN A 2 -2.41 4.26 -0.35
N LEU A 3 -3.09 5.22 0.26
CA LEU A 3 -4.52 5.47 0.08
C LEU A 3 -4.71 6.90 -0.41
N THR A 4 -5.54 7.07 -1.44
CA THR A 4 -5.99 8.39 -1.92
C THR A 4 -7.48 8.52 -1.63
N LEU A 5 -7.85 9.55 -0.89
CA LEU A 5 -9.23 9.88 -0.55
C LEU A 5 -9.71 10.97 -1.49
N ILE A 6 -10.71 10.65 -2.30
CA ILE A 6 -11.35 11.57 -3.24
C ILE A 6 -12.73 11.88 -2.66
N PRO A 7 -12.97 13.11 -2.17
CA PRO A 7 -14.27 13.48 -1.66
C PRO A 7 -15.31 13.57 -2.78
N ALA A 8 -16.58 13.37 -2.44
CA ALA A 8 -17.70 13.50 -3.38
C ALA A 8 -18.11 14.95 -3.63
N ASP A 9 -17.71 15.85 -2.73
CA ASP A 9 -17.87 17.31 -2.86
C ASP A 9 -16.56 17.95 -3.33
N ASP A 10 -16.51 19.28 -3.33
CA ASP A 10 -15.32 20.07 -3.68
C ASP A 10 -14.25 20.09 -2.57
N GLY A 11 -14.32 19.16 -1.62
CA GLY A 11 -13.34 19.00 -0.57
C GLY A 11 -11.94 18.68 -1.09
N PRO A 12 -10.90 18.86 -0.26
CA PRO A 12 -9.53 18.58 -0.68
C PRO A 12 -9.29 17.07 -0.84
N VAL A 13 -8.68 16.68 -1.95
CA VAL A 13 -8.09 15.34 -2.09
C VAL A 13 -6.93 15.19 -1.10
N THR A 14 -6.90 14.07 -0.38
CA THR A 14 -5.81 13.73 0.54
C THR A 14 -5.24 12.36 0.18
N ALA A 15 -3.95 12.16 0.43
CA ALA A 15 -3.34 10.85 0.25
C ALA A 15 -2.16 10.67 1.22
N PHE A 16 -1.92 9.43 1.61
CA PHE A 16 -0.88 9.07 2.58
C PHE A 16 -0.58 7.57 2.52
N ASP A 17 0.55 7.18 3.10
CA ASP A 17 0.87 5.76 3.28
C ASP A 17 0.17 5.18 4.52
N THR A 18 -0.38 3.97 4.38
CA THR A 18 -1.02 3.20 5.45
C THR A 18 -0.03 2.29 6.18
N GLY A 19 1.05 1.87 5.52
CA GLY A 19 2.01 0.88 6.02
C GLY A 19 2.60 0.04 4.88
N PRO A 20 3.24 -1.11 5.17
CA PRO A 20 3.76 -1.97 4.13
C PRO A 20 2.63 -2.67 3.36
N ALA A 21 2.83 -2.78 2.04
CA ALA A 21 2.02 -3.62 1.16
C ALA A 21 2.71 -4.98 0.98
N CYS A 22 2.94 -5.39 -0.27
CA CYS A 22 3.63 -6.62 -0.62
C CYS A 22 5.10 -6.67 -0.17
N THR A 23 5.75 -5.53 0.11
CA THR A 23 7.19 -5.49 0.42
C THR A 23 7.64 -6.50 1.48
N LEU A 24 6.94 -6.63 2.62
CA LEU A 24 7.34 -7.61 3.64
C LEU A 24 7.00 -9.05 3.24
N LEU A 25 5.91 -9.25 2.50
CA LEU A 25 5.52 -10.56 1.96
C LEU A 25 6.56 -11.09 0.98
N ASP A 26 6.95 -10.24 0.03
CA ASP A 26 7.94 -10.53 -1.00
C ASP A 26 9.30 -10.83 -0.37
N ARG A 27 9.69 -10.05 0.66
CA ARG A 27 10.97 -10.27 1.36
C ARG A 27 10.99 -11.53 2.21
N TRP A 28 9.86 -11.91 2.81
CA TRP A 28 9.79 -13.11 3.62
C TRP A 28 9.80 -14.37 2.75
N ILE A 29 9.01 -14.40 1.67
CA ILE A 29 9.03 -15.56 0.76
C ILE A 29 10.36 -15.71 0.01
N ASP A 30 11.01 -14.61 -0.36
CA ASP A 30 12.37 -14.64 -0.92
C ASP A 30 13.36 -15.26 0.08
N LEU A 31 13.30 -14.87 1.35
CA LEU A 31 14.17 -15.41 2.40
C LEU A 31 13.97 -16.91 2.63
N ILE A 32 12.74 -17.42 2.57
CA ILE A 32 12.41 -18.80 2.93
C ILE A 32 12.46 -19.74 1.72
N HIS A 33 12.03 -19.28 0.55
CA HIS A 33 11.85 -20.11 -0.65
C HIS A 33 12.66 -19.63 -1.86
N GLY A 34 13.31 -18.46 -1.81
CA GLY A 34 14.03 -17.88 -2.95
C GLY A 34 13.10 -17.44 -4.09
N LEU A 35 11.82 -17.21 -3.79
CA LEU A 35 10.82 -16.77 -4.76
C LEU A 35 10.58 -15.27 -4.64
N PRO A 36 10.31 -14.56 -5.75
CA PRO A 36 10.19 -13.11 -5.74
C PRO A 36 8.90 -12.60 -5.07
N LEU A 37 7.84 -13.42 -5.06
CA LEU A 37 6.54 -13.09 -4.48
C LEU A 37 5.73 -14.35 -4.18
N ASP A 38 4.75 -14.23 -3.29
CA ASP A 38 3.74 -15.26 -2.99
C ASP A 38 2.57 -15.15 -3.98
N GLU A 39 2.59 -16.01 -4.99
CA GLU A 39 1.64 -15.97 -6.11
C GLU A 39 0.22 -16.23 -5.60
N ASP A 40 -0.70 -15.31 -5.94
CA ASP A 40 -2.08 -15.26 -5.43
C ASP A 40 -2.23 -15.26 -3.90
N GLY A 41 -1.14 -15.13 -3.14
CA GLY A 41 -1.13 -15.32 -1.69
C GLY A 41 -1.36 -16.78 -1.28
N ALA A 42 -1.04 -17.74 -2.16
CA ALA A 42 -1.30 -19.16 -1.96
C ALA A 42 -0.54 -19.76 -0.77
N TRP A 43 0.66 -19.26 -0.47
CA TRP A 43 1.43 -19.70 0.69
C TRP A 43 0.88 -19.09 1.98
N ALA A 44 0.62 -17.79 1.98
CA ALA A 44 -0.07 -17.11 3.09
C ALA A 44 -1.41 -17.78 3.43
N ALA A 45 -2.16 -18.24 2.43
CA ALA A 45 -3.47 -18.87 2.62
C ALA A 45 -3.42 -20.20 3.39
N ARG A 46 -2.26 -20.87 3.43
CA ARG A 46 -2.07 -22.13 4.17
C ARG A 46 -1.76 -21.89 5.65
N GLY A 47 -1.19 -20.73 5.96
CA GLY A 47 -0.81 -20.36 7.32
C GLY A 47 -2.00 -19.90 8.16
N ARG A 48 -1.72 -19.71 9.45
CA ARG A 48 -2.62 -19.13 10.45
C ARG A 48 -2.06 -17.83 10.95
N VAL A 49 -2.96 -16.87 11.24
CA VAL A 49 -2.55 -15.58 11.80
C VAL A 49 -2.08 -15.82 13.23
N HIS A 50 -0.83 -15.46 13.52
CA HIS A 50 -0.30 -15.45 14.88
C HIS A 50 -0.59 -14.10 15.53
N GLN A 51 -1.65 -14.04 16.34
CA GLN A 51 -2.17 -12.80 16.91
C GLN A 51 -1.13 -12.01 17.74
N PRO A 52 -0.31 -12.62 18.62
CA PRO A 52 0.70 -11.86 19.36
C PRO A 52 1.72 -11.16 18.44
N LEU A 53 2.13 -11.82 17.36
CA LEU A 53 3.02 -11.21 16.37
C LEU A 53 2.33 -10.07 15.64
N LEU A 54 1.09 -10.27 15.17
CA LEU A 54 0.31 -9.22 14.51
C LEU A 54 0.16 -7.99 15.41
N SER A 55 -0.25 -8.19 16.66
CA SER A 55 -0.36 -7.12 17.66
C SER A 55 0.96 -6.39 17.82
N LYS A 56 2.07 -7.12 17.91
CA LYS A 56 3.39 -6.52 18.06
C LYS A 56 3.80 -5.66 16.87
N LEU A 57 3.58 -6.14 15.64
CA LEU A 57 3.88 -5.37 14.42
C LEU A 57 3.01 -4.10 14.31
N LEU A 58 1.76 -4.16 14.79
CA LEU A 58 0.83 -3.03 14.81
C LEU A 58 1.17 -1.97 15.86
N GLU A 59 2.13 -2.20 16.76
CA GLU A 59 2.63 -1.21 17.73
C GLU A 59 3.59 -0.19 17.12
N GLU A 60 4.03 -0.37 15.87
CA GLU A 60 4.97 0.53 15.20
C GLU A 60 4.53 2.01 15.30
N PRO A 61 5.31 2.89 15.97
CA PRO A 61 4.93 4.28 16.21
C PRO A 61 4.57 5.06 14.93
N TRP A 62 5.25 4.78 13.82
CA TRP A 62 4.96 5.45 12.55
C TRP A 62 3.49 5.25 12.10
N LEU A 63 2.89 4.08 12.35
CA LEU A 63 1.49 3.79 11.98
C LEU A 63 0.47 4.70 12.68
N HIS A 64 0.85 5.29 13.82
CA HIS A 64 -0.02 6.11 14.66
C HIS A 64 0.14 7.62 14.42
N SER A 65 1.06 8.02 13.53
CA SER A 65 1.30 9.44 13.21
C SER A 65 0.20 9.97 12.25
N PRO A 66 -0.35 11.18 12.39
CA PRO A 66 -1.37 11.66 11.45
C PRO A 66 -0.79 11.97 10.06
N PRO A 67 -1.61 11.94 8.98
CA PRO A 67 -1.22 12.49 7.68
C PRO A 67 -0.90 13.99 7.73
N PRO A 68 -0.07 14.53 6.81
CA PRO A 68 0.60 13.84 5.72
C PRO A 68 1.75 12.96 6.22
N ARG A 69 1.81 11.72 5.73
CA ARG A 69 2.87 10.77 6.09
C ARG A 69 3.18 9.85 4.92
N SER A 70 4.46 9.54 4.77
CA SER A 70 4.95 8.59 3.78
C SER A 70 6.04 7.69 4.38
N THR A 71 6.24 6.53 3.77
CA THR A 71 7.24 5.53 4.16
C THR A 71 7.61 4.65 2.98
N GLY A 72 8.64 3.84 3.16
CA GLY A 72 9.11 2.88 2.20
C GLY A 72 9.98 1.80 2.85
N ARG A 73 10.97 1.37 2.08
CA ARG A 73 11.89 0.27 2.46
C ARG A 73 12.89 0.69 3.55
N GLU A 74 13.03 1.98 3.79
CA GLU A 74 13.85 2.55 4.85
C GLU A 74 13.31 2.20 6.25
N LEU A 75 11.99 2.06 6.40
CA LEU A 75 11.36 1.62 7.66
C LEU A 75 10.97 0.14 7.60
N PHE A 76 10.06 -0.24 6.69
CA PHE A 76 9.52 -1.59 6.63
C PHE A 76 10.42 -2.52 5.80
N ASN A 77 11.40 -3.13 6.46
CA ASN A 77 12.36 -4.08 5.88
C ASN A 77 12.60 -5.30 6.80
N LEU A 78 13.44 -6.24 6.36
CA LEU A 78 13.74 -7.45 7.13
C LEU A 78 14.45 -7.17 8.46
N THR A 79 15.23 -6.09 8.56
CA THR A 79 15.85 -5.70 9.84
C THR A 79 14.80 -5.27 10.84
N TRP A 80 13.87 -4.40 10.42
CA TRP A 80 12.71 -4.02 11.23
C TRP A 80 11.86 -5.23 11.61
N LEU A 81 11.62 -6.15 10.67
CA LEU A 81 10.85 -7.36 10.94
C LEU A 81 11.53 -8.23 12.00
N ARG A 82 12.85 -8.47 11.91
CA ARG A 82 13.60 -9.24 12.91
C ARG A 82 13.56 -8.60 14.29
N GLN A 83 13.68 -7.28 14.36
CA GLN A 83 13.62 -6.54 15.63
C GLN A 83 12.24 -6.64 16.30
N ASN A 84 11.16 -6.57 15.51
CA ASN A 84 9.80 -6.57 16.05
C ASN A 84 9.20 -7.96 16.23
N ALA A 85 9.55 -8.92 15.37
CA ALA A 85 9.07 -10.29 15.46
C ALA A 85 9.90 -11.16 16.42
N GLY A 86 11.19 -10.86 16.59
CA GLY A 86 12.07 -11.58 17.50
C GLY A 86 12.09 -13.09 17.22
N SER A 87 11.96 -13.90 18.29
CA SER A 87 11.99 -15.36 18.18
C SER A 87 10.83 -15.94 17.38
N HIS A 88 9.71 -15.21 17.19
CA HIS A 88 8.58 -15.69 16.39
C HIS A 88 8.96 -16.05 14.95
N LEU A 89 10.00 -15.44 14.37
CA LEU A 89 10.47 -15.81 13.03
C LEU A 89 11.08 -17.22 12.96
N HIS A 90 11.48 -17.78 14.10
CA HIS A 90 12.06 -19.11 14.22
C HIS A 90 11.11 -20.11 14.88
N ASP A 91 10.28 -19.63 15.81
CA ASP A 91 9.38 -20.47 16.61
C ASP A 91 8.07 -20.83 15.87
N LEU A 92 7.69 -20.05 14.85
CA LEU A 92 6.47 -20.26 14.08
C LEU A 92 6.75 -20.97 12.75
N PRO A 93 5.79 -21.74 12.23
CA PRO A 93 5.81 -22.15 10.83
C PRO A 93 6.01 -20.93 9.90
N PRO A 94 6.92 -20.99 8.92
CA PRO A 94 7.16 -19.86 8.02
C PRO A 94 5.91 -19.33 7.29
N GLU A 95 4.96 -20.22 6.95
CA GLU A 95 3.65 -19.87 6.39
C GLU A 95 2.77 -19.08 7.36
N ASP A 96 2.88 -19.30 8.67
CA ASP A 96 2.15 -18.55 9.70
C ASP A 96 2.71 -17.13 9.81
N VAL A 97 4.03 -16.98 9.68
CA VAL A 97 4.66 -15.65 9.59
C VAL A 97 4.17 -14.94 8.32
N GLN A 98 4.19 -15.59 7.16
CA GLN A 98 3.67 -15.02 5.91
C GLN A 98 2.21 -14.59 6.04
N ARG A 99 1.36 -15.46 6.60
CA ARG A 99 -0.06 -15.17 6.86
C ARG A 99 -0.23 -13.97 7.78
N THR A 100 0.60 -13.87 8.81
CA THR A 100 0.58 -12.77 9.78
C THR A 100 1.00 -11.44 9.14
N LEU A 101 2.03 -11.45 8.29
CA LEU A 101 2.44 -10.28 7.51
C LEU A 101 1.34 -9.83 6.55
N LEU A 102 0.62 -10.75 5.93
CA LEU A 102 -0.51 -10.40 5.06
C LEU A 102 -1.63 -9.73 5.87
N SER A 103 -1.94 -10.29 7.03
CA SER A 103 -2.90 -9.69 7.97
C SER A 103 -2.44 -8.32 8.47
N PHE A 104 -1.14 -8.09 8.65
CA PHE A 104 -0.60 -6.78 9.00
C PHE A 104 -0.89 -5.74 7.91
N THR A 105 -0.65 -6.06 6.63
CA THR A 105 -1.06 -5.18 5.52
C THR A 105 -2.58 -4.93 5.52
N VAL A 106 -3.40 -5.97 5.72
CA VAL A 106 -4.86 -5.83 5.76
C VAL A 106 -5.32 -4.90 6.89
N GLU A 107 -4.78 -5.06 8.10
CA GLU A 107 -5.17 -4.24 9.25
C GLU A 107 -4.72 -2.79 9.11
N THR A 108 -3.51 -2.53 8.60
CA THR A 108 -3.04 -1.15 8.39
C THR A 108 -3.90 -0.39 7.38
N VAL A 109 -4.31 -1.05 6.29
CA VAL A 109 -5.24 -0.46 5.31
C VAL A 109 -6.63 -0.29 5.92
N ALA A 110 -7.16 -1.31 6.60
CA ALA A 110 -8.52 -1.29 7.12
C ALA A 110 -8.74 -0.20 8.17
N ARG A 111 -7.80 -0.02 9.09
CA ARG A 111 -7.87 1.04 10.11
C ARG A 111 -7.98 2.43 9.50
N GLU A 112 -7.24 2.70 8.43
CA GLU A 112 -7.27 4.00 7.75
C GLU A 112 -8.56 4.22 6.94
N VAL A 113 -9.12 3.15 6.35
CA VAL A 113 -10.44 3.21 5.70
C VAL A 113 -11.52 3.50 6.73
N GLU A 114 -11.60 2.72 7.80
CA GLU A 114 -12.64 2.85 8.84
C GLU A 114 -12.60 4.22 9.53
N GLY A 115 -11.40 4.75 9.77
CA GLY A 115 -11.22 6.04 10.45
C GLY A 115 -11.53 7.26 9.58
N ARG A 116 -11.69 7.12 8.25
CA ARG A 116 -11.73 8.27 7.33
C ARG A 116 -12.80 8.22 6.26
N LEU A 117 -13.29 7.04 5.89
CA LEU A 117 -14.28 6.89 4.83
C LEU A 117 -15.63 6.49 5.42
N PRO A 118 -16.74 7.08 4.95
CA PRO A 118 -18.05 6.59 5.31
C PRO A 118 -18.24 5.17 4.76
N PRO A 119 -19.03 4.32 5.44
CA PRO A 119 -19.47 3.05 4.88
C PRO A 119 -20.07 3.21 3.48
N ALA A 120 -20.01 2.16 2.67
CA ALA A 120 -20.42 2.10 1.27
C ALA A 120 -19.60 2.94 0.27
N ALA A 121 -18.61 3.72 0.72
CA ALA A 121 -17.66 4.35 -0.19
C ALA A 121 -16.89 3.28 -0.99
N PRO A 122 -16.83 3.36 -2.33
CA PRO A 122 -16.13 2.38 -3.13
C PRO A 122 -14.61 2.47 -2.92
N LEU A 123 -13.96 1.31 -2.79
CA LEU A 123 -12.51 1.18 -2.69
C LEU A 123 -11.97 0.53 -3.95
N TYR A 124 -11.16 1.29 -4.69
CA TYR A 124 -10.50 0.83 -5.91
C TYR A 124 -9.05 0.45 -5.63
N LEU A 125 -8.71 -0.82 -5.86
CA LEU A 125 -7.36 -1.35 -5.71
C LEU A 125 -6.57 -1.19 -7.00
N CYS A 126 -5.32 -0.76 -6.88
CA CYS A 126 -4.35 -0.67 -7.97
C CYS A 126 -2.98 -1.23 -7.55
N GLY A 127 -2.07 -1.38 -8.51
CA GLY A 127 -0.72 -1.90 -8.27
C GLY A 127 -0.66 -3.41 -8.06
N GLY A 128 0.54 -3.94 -7.84
CA GLY A 128 0.79 -5.39 -7.81
C GLY A 128 -0.04 -6.17 -6.78
N GLY A 129 -0.32 -5.57 -5.61
CA GLY A 129 -1.12 -6.19 -4.55
C GLY A 129 -2.58 -6.45 -4.94
N SER A 130 -3.12 -5.71 -5.91
CA SER A 130 -4.49 -5.95 -6.43
C SER A 130 -4.64 -7.31 -7.13
N ARG A 131 -3.52 -7.93 -7.55
CA ARG A 131 -3.50 -9.26 -8.16
C ARG A 131 -3.35 -10.40 -7.16
N ASN A 132 -3.00 -10.11 -5.91
CA ASN A 132 -2.93 -11.14 -4.88
C ASN A 132 -4.35 -11.49 -4.43
N ALA A 133 -4.92 -12.56 -5.00
CA ALA A 133 -6.31 -12.94 -4.80
C ALA A 133 -6.66 -13.11 -3.32
N TYR A 134 -5.75 -13.68 -2.53
CA TYR A 134 -5.97 -13.89 -1.09
C TYR A 134 -5.94 -12.59 -0.28
N LEU A 135 -5.03 -11.65 -0.61
CA LEU A 135 -5.00 -10.32 0.00
C LEU A 135 -6.29 -9.55 -0.27
N VAL A 136 -6.78 -9.58 -1.53
CA VAL A 136 -8.06 -8.94 -1.91
C VAL A 136 -9.22 -9.58 -1.15
N GLN A 137 -9.26 -10.90 -1.04
CA GLN A 137 -10.28 -11.61 -0.26
C GLN A 137 -10.22 -11.21 1.23
N ALA A 138 -9.02 -11.13 1.81
CA ALA A 138 -8.83 -10.76 3.20
C ALA A 138 -9.27 -9.31 3.47
N LEU A 139 -8.96 -8.36 2.56
CA LEU A 139 -9.45 -6.99 2.63
C LEU A 139 -10.98 -6.93 2.57
N ARG A 140 -11.61 -7.62 1.62
CA ARG A 140 -13.08 -7.70 1.51
C ARG A 140 -13.73 -8.23 2.77
N LYS A 141 -13.12 -9.25 3.39
CA LYS A 141 -13.61 -9.82 4.66
C LYS A 141 -13.45 -8.84 5.82
N ARG A 142 -12.34 -8.09 5.88
CA ARG A 142 -12.05 -7.14 6.94
C ARG A 142 -12.86 -5.84 6.82
N LEU A 143 -13.25 -5.46 5.61
CA LEU A 143 -14.00 -4.26 5.27
C LEU A 143 -15.36 -4.60 4.63
N PRO A 144 -16.26 -5.32 5.32
CA PRO A 144 -17.51 -5.81 4.72
C PRO A 144 -18.47 -4.68 4.31
N HIS A 145 -18.31 -3.49 4.87
CA HIS A 145 -19.13 -2.32 4.59
C HIS A 145 -18.60 -1.44 3.45
N TRP A 146 -17.42 -1.73 2.90
CA TRP A 146 -16.82 -0.98 1.79
C TRP A 146 -16.68 -1.88 0.57
N PRO A 147 -17.32 -1.56 -0.57
CA PRO A 147 -17.16 -2.32 -1.79
C PRO A 147 -15.71 -2.26 -2.29
N VAL A 148 -14.99 -3.39 -2.23
CA VAL A 148 -13.59 -3.48 -2.69
C VAL A 148 -13.51 -4.12 -4.07
N SER A 149 -12.98 -3.38 -5.05
CA SER A 149 -12.81 -3.84 -6.42
C SER A 149 -11.49 -3.34 -7.02
N PRO A 150 -10.91 -4.02 -8.02
CA PRO A 150 -9.84 -3.44 -8.82
C PRO A 150 -10.33 -2.18 -9.54
N SER A 151 -9.44 -1.22 -9.80
CA SER A 151 -9.79 0.00 -10.55
C SER A 151 -10.26 -0.29 -11.98
N ASP A 152 -10.00 -1.49 -12.51
CA ASP A 152 -10.52 -1.97 -13.79
C ASP A 152 -12.05 -1.88 -13.87
N ALA A 153 -12.73 -2.11 -12.74
CA ALA A 153 -14.19 -1.97 -12.64
C ALA A 153 -14.68 -0.53 -12.86
N ALA A 154 -13.80 0.46 -12.68
CA ALA A 154 -14.04 1.88 -12.97
C ALA A 154 -13.44 2.32 -14.31
N GLY A 155 -12.99 1.39 -15.15
CA GLY A 155 -12.41 1.67 -16.47
C GLY A 155 -10.94 2.09 -16.46
N VAL A 156 -10.25 2.00 -15.32
CA VAL A 156 -8.82 2.33 -15.22
C VAL A 156 -8.03 1.07 -14.88
N PRO A 157 -7.18 0.55 -15.79
CA PRO A 157 -6.44 -0.69 -15.54
C PRO A 157 -5.56 -0.65 -14.29
N ALA A 158 -5.80 -1.55 -13.32
CA ALA A 158 -5.09 -1.55 -12.03
C ALA A 158 -3.58 -1.72 -12.16
N ALA A 159 -3.14 -2.51 -13.15
CA ALA A 159 -1.73 -2.79 -13.41
C ALA A 159 -0.94 -1.58 -13.95
N TRP A 160 -1.62 -0.60 -14.55
CA TRP A 160 -0.98 0.50 -15.26
C TRP A 160 -1.09 1.84 -14.55
N MET A 161 -1.79 1.90 -13.41
CA MET A 161 -2.09 3.14 -12.69
C MET A 161 -0.86 4.03 -12.45
N GLU A 162 0.23 3.46 -11.92
CA GLU A 162 1.45 4.24 -11.64
C GLU A 162 2.12 4.75 -12.93
N CYS A 163 2.22 3.91 -13.97
CA CYS A 163 2.78 4.33 -15.26
C CYS A 163 1.95 5.45 -15.90
N MET A 164 0.62 5.34 -15.84
CA MET A 164 -0.30 6.38 -16.30
C MET A 164 -0.13 7.68 -15.51
N ALA A 165 0.06 7.61 -14.19
CA ALA A 165 0.33 8.78 -13.35
C ALA A 165 1.64 9.48 -13.73
N PHE A 166 2.72 8.73 -14.00
CA PHE A 166 3.98 9.32 -14.47
C PHE A 166 3.86 9.95 -15.86
N ALA A 167 3.15 9.31 -16.79
CA ALA A 167 2.87 9.90 -18.10
C ALA A 167 2.07 11.21 -17.98
N TRP A 168 1.08 11.24 -17.08
CA TRP A 168 0.33 12.45 -16.77
C TRP A 168 1.21 13.54 -16.16
N LEU A 169 2.11 13.21 -15.22
CA LEU A 169 3.06 14.18 -14.64
C LEU A 169 3.99 14.78 -15.69
N ALA A 170 4.47 13.97 -16.64
CA ALA A 170 5.27 14.47 -17.76
C ALA A 170 4.47 15.45 -18.63
N ARG A 171 3.20 15.14 -18.92
CA ARG A 171 2.29 16.06 -19.64
C ARG A 171 2.09 17.38 -18.90
N GLU A 172 1.87 17.35 -17.58
CA GLU A 172 1.72 18.57 -16.78
C GLU A 172 2.99 19.41 -16.78
N ARG A 173 4.16 18.77 -16.69
CA ARG A 173 5.46 19.46 -16.79
C ARG A 173 5.65 20.13 -18.15
N VAL A 174 5.32 19.44 -19.25
CA VAL A 174 5.38 20.02 -20.61
C VAL A 174 4.43 21.20 -20.76
N ALA A 175 3.25 21.12 -20.14
CA ALA A 175 2.26 22.19 -20.19
C ALA A 175 2.50 23.33 -19.18
N GLY A 176 3.57 23.26 -18.38
CA GLY A 176 3.86 24.27 -17.36
C GLY A 176 2.83 24.33 -16.23
N ARG A 177 2.17 23.21 -15.92
CA ARG A 177 1.16 23.12 -14.86
C ARG A 177 1.67 22.35 -13.63
N PRO A 178 1.21 22.69 -12.41
CA PRO A 178 1.60 21.99 -11.20
C PRO A 178 1.23 20.50 -11.24
N GLY A 179 2.10 19.65 -10.69
CA GLY A 179 1.88 18.20 -10.62
C GLY A 179 1.51 17.68 -9.22
N ASN A 180 1.61 18.52 -8.18
CA ASN A 180 1.30 18.15 -6.80
C ASN A 180 -0.02 18.79 -6.33
N LEU A 181 -0.59 18.16 -5.30
CA LEU A 181 -1.60 18.77 -4.44
C LEU A 181 -0.97 19.06 -3.07
N THR A 182 -1.10 20.30 -2.59
CA THR A 182 -0.55 20.70 -1.28
C THR A 182 -1.26 20.00 -0.13
N SER A 183 -2.55 19.72 -0.29
CA SER A 183 -3.38 18.91 0.63
C SER A 183 -2.89 17.47 0.79
N VAL A 184 -2.15 16.94 -0.19
CA VAL A 184 -1.56 15.60 -0.14
C VAL A 184 -0.13 15.64 0.42
N THR A 185 0.68 16.55 -0.11
CA THR A 185 2.14 16.54 0.12
C THR A 185 2.60 17.36 1.32
N GLY A 186 1.76 18.26 1.83
CA GLY A 186 2.18 19.27 2.81
C GLY A 186 3.09 20.37 2.21
N ALA A 187 3.25 20.41 0.88
CA ALA A 187 4.03 21.44 0.22
C ALA A 187 3.41 22.84 0.44
N ARG A 188 4.27 23.86 0.55
CA ARG A 188 3.85 25.26 0.78
C ARG A 188 3.04 25.87 -0.35
N ALA A 189 3.22 25.37 -1.58
CA ALA A 189 2.53 25.86 -2.76
C ALA A 189 2.46 24.75 -3.84
N PRO A 190 1.53 24.86 -4.80
CA PRO A 190 1.58 24.08 -6.04
C PRO A 190 2.91 24.34 -6.77
N CYS A 191 3.52 23.31 -7.32
CA CYS A 191 4.79 23.39 -8.01
C CYS A 191 4.87 22.45 -9.23
N LEU A 192 5.71 22.83 -10.19
CA LEU A 192 6.06 21.96 -11.31
C LEU A 192 6.90 20.80 -10.80
N LEU A 193 6.48 19.58 -11.11
CA LEU A 193 7.23 18.37 -10.79
C LEU A 193 8.09 17.92 -11.97
N GLY A 194 9.19 17.22 -11.65
CA GLY A 194 10.12 16.66 -12.64
C GLY A 194 11.04 17.68 -13.31
N THR A 195 11.97 17.16 -14.10
CA THR A 195 12.93 17.94 -14.90
C THR A 195 12.78 17.52 -16.36
N ARG A 196 12.73 18.50 -17.26
CA ARG A 196 12.72 18.25 -18.71
C ARG A 196 14.16 17.99 -19.15
N ILE A 197 14.38 16.85 -19.79
CA ILE A 197 15.62 16.50 -20.46
C ILE A 197 15.29 16.48 -21.94
N ASP A 198 15.87 17.40 -22.71
CA ASP A 198 15.70 17.41 -24.15
C ASP A 198 16.47 16.23 -24.76
N PRO A 199 15.90 15.56 -25.79
CA PRO A 199 16.63 14.51 -26.49
C PRO A 199 17.92 15.09 -27.06
N LEU A 200 18.98 14.27 -27.08
CA LEU A 200 20.21 14.64 -27.76
C LEU A 200 19.86 14.93 -29.22
N SER A 201 20.25 16.11 -29.70
CA SER A 201 20.26 16.39 -31.13
C SER A 201 21.24 15.43 -31.78
N ASP A 202 20.79 14.67 -32.78
CA ASP A 202 21.68 13.92 -33.69
C ASP A 202 22.65 14.88 -34.42
#